data_AF-A0A154PHH5-F1
#
_entry.id   AF-A0A154PHH5-F1
#
_cell.length_a   1.000
_cell.length_b   1.000
_cell.length_c   1.000
_cell.angle_alpha   90.00
_cell.angle_beta   90.00
_cell.angle_gamma   90.00
#
_symmetry.space_group_name_H-M   'P 1'
#
loop_
_entity.id
_entity.type
_entity.pdbx_description
1 polymer ?
#
loop_
_entity_poly.entity_id
_entity_poly.type
_entity_poly.pdbx_seq_one_letter_code
_entity_poly.pdbx_strand_id
1 'polypeptide(L)'
;MGKQGGSCWWFVKTVNWTPVIFILTTIVWSYYAYVVQLCFYKIDNYVQKAFYLFFYHALFLMFLWSYWQTVFTDLIAVPDKFRIPDVEMEKFQQAETEETRRQILDRFAQDLPVTNFTIKGVIRFCEKCQLIKPDRAHHCNVCRTCVLKMDHHCPWVNNCVGFHNYKFFILFLAYALLYCIFITATSLQHFIRFWRVSL
;
A
#
# COMPACT_ATOMS: atom_id res chain seq x y z
N MET A 1 0.00 -25.68 1.32
CA MET A 1 0.30 -24.62 2.32
C MET A 1 1.81 -24.59 2.56
N GLY A 2 2.51 -23.52 2.14
CA GLY A 2 3.97 -23.42 2.31
C GLY A 2 4.33 -23.21 3.77
N LYS A 3 5.27 -24.02 4.29
CA LYS A 3 5.76 -23.99 5.68
C LYS A 3 6.05 -22.55 6.13
N GLN A 4 5.19 -22.02 7.00
CA GLN A 4 5.47 -20.78 7.74
C GLN A 4 6.56 -21.12 8.77
N GLY A 5 7.70 -20.41 8.75
CA GLY A 5 8.76 -20.57 9.76
C GLY A 5 10.13 -21.09 9.31
N GLY A 6 10.36 -21.31 8.01
CA GLY A 6 11.71 -21.66 7.49
C GLY A 6 12.63 -20.44 7.31
N SER A 7 13.95 -20.64 7.30
CA SER A 7 14.97 -19.59 7.02
C SER A 7 14.68 -18.79 5.73
N CYS A 8 14.22 -19.49 4.67
CA CYS A 8 13.80 -18.86 3.41
C CYS A 8 12.61 -17.88 3.57
N TRP A 9 11.70 -18.12 4.52
CA TRP A 9 10.57 -17.22 4.76
C TRP A 9 11.01 -15.92 5.43
N TRP A 10 11.94 -15.99 6.39
CA TRP A 10 12.54 -14.80 7.01
C TRP A 10 13.33 -13.97 6.00
N PHE A 11 14.10 -14.63 5.14
CA PHE A 11 14.81 -13.95 4.05
C PHE A 11 13.86 -13.17 3.13
N VAL A 12 12.80 -13.81 2.63
CA VAL A 12 11.80 -13.14 1.77
C VAL A 12 11.12 -11.98 2.49
N LYS A 13 10.78 -12.15 3.78
CA LYS A 13 10.16 -11.09 4.58
C LYS A 13 11.08 -9.87 4.71
N THR A 14 12.37 -10.09 4.90
CA THR A 14 13.38 -9.01 4.96
C THR A 14 13.57 -8.33 3.60
N VAL A 15 13.68 -9.11 2.51
CA VAL A 15 13.89 -8.56 1.16
C VAL A 15 12.72 -7.67 0.73
N ASN A 16 11.49 -7.97 1.15
CA ASN A 16 10.32 -7.14 0.83
C ASN A 16 10.38 -5.72 1.43
N TRP A 17 11.21 -5.47 2.45
CA TRP A 17 11.42 -4.12 3.00
C TRP A 17 12.41 -3.27 2.19
N THR A 18 13.15 -3.86 1.23
CA THR A 18 14.15 -3.17 0.42
C THR A 18 13.60 -1.90 -0.26
N PRO A 19 12.41 -1.92 -0.91
CA PRO A 19 11.88 -0.72 -1.55
C PRO A 19 11.54 0.39 -0.54
N VAL A 20 11.04 0.03 0.65
CA VAL A 20 10.75 1.00 1.72
C VAL A 20 12.04 1.63 2.23
N ILE A 21 13.08 0.82 2.49
CA ILE A 21 14.40 1.30 2.93
C ILE A 21 15.02 2.24 1.88
N PHE A 22 14.88 1.91 0.59
CA PHE A 22 15.34 2.77 -0.49
C PHE A 22 14.63 4.13 -0.50
N ILE A 23 13.30 4.15 -0.35
CA ILE A 23 12.53 5.40 -0.26
C ILE A 23 12.96 6.21 0.97
N LEU A 24 13.06 5.59 2.15
CA LEU A 24 13.51 6.27 3.37
C LEU A 24 14.92 6.87 3.23
N THR A 25 15.84 6.14 2.58
CA THR A 25 17.20 6.63 2.32
C THR A 25 17.18 7.85 1.40
N THR A 26 16.36 7.81 0.34
CA THR A 26 16.18 8.92 -0.60
C THR A 26 15.57 10.15 0.10
N ILE A 27 14.60 9.93 0.99
CA ILE A 27 13.97 10.99 1.79
C ILE A 27 14.99 11.65 2.71
N VAL A 28 15.77 10.88 3.47
CA VAL A 28 16.80 11.40 4.38
C VAL A 28 17.85 12.21 3.61
N TRP A 29 18.32 11.69 2.47
CA TRP A 29 19.24 12.42 1.62
C TRP A 29 18.62 13.71 1.07
N SER A 30 17.36 13.67 0.61
CA SER A 30 16.66 14.86 0.11
C SER A 30 16.52 15.94 1.18
N TYR A 31 16.28 15.54 2.43
CA TYR A 31 16.21 16.45 3.57
C TYR A 31 17.54 17.12 3.84
N TYR A 32 18.62 16.34 3.90
CA TYR A 32 19.98 16.88 4.03
C TYR A 32 20.33 17.85 2.88
N ALA A 33 20.07 17.46 1.63
CA ALA A 33 20.37 18.28 0.47
C ALA A 33 19.57 19.60 0.47
N TYR A 34 18.28 19.55 0.78
CA TYR A 34 17.45 20.74 0.76
C TYR A 34 17.72 21.65 1.98
N VAL A 35 17.66 21.12 3.18
CA VAL A 35 17.79 21.91 4.41
C VAL A 35 19.23 22.41 4.58
N VAL A 36 20.21 21.50 4.54
CA VAL A 36 21.59 21.84 4.85
C VAL A 36 22.28 22.47 3.64
N GLN A 37 22.34 21.75 2.52
CA GLN A 37 23.13 22.21 1.35
C GLN A 37 22.51 23.43 0.67
N LEU A 38 21.19 23.46 0.48
CA LEU A 38 20.53 24.60 -0.16
C LEU A 38 20.20 25.72 0.85
N CYS A 39 19.38 25.46 1.86
CA CYS A 39 18.89 26.53 2.73
C CYS A 39 19.97 27.12 3.65
N PHE A 40 20.87 26.32 4.23
CA PHE A 40 21.91 26.84 5.12
C PHE A 40 23.15 27.34 4.37
N TYR A 41 23.67 26.58 3.39
CA TYR A 41 24.94 26.90 2.71
C TYR A 41 24.83 27.77 1.45
N LYS A 42 23.65 27.88 0.81
CA LYS A 42 23.50 28.63 -0.45
C LYS A 42 22.59 29.86 -0.37
N ILE A 43 21.63 29.88 0.55
CA ILE A 43 20.70 31.00 0.69
C ILE A 43 21.18 31.92 1.80
N ASP A 44 21.60 33.13 1.45
CA ASP A 44 22.04 34.14 2.43
C ASP A 44 20.87 34.95 3.00
N ASN A 45 19.78 35.13 2.24
CA ASN A 45 18.62 35.89 2.68
C ASN A 45 17.82 35.13 3.76
N TYR A 46 17.85 35.66 4.99
CA TYR A 46 17.19 35.06 6.16
C TYR A 46 15.67 34.94 6.01
N VAL A 47 14.99 35.91 5.38
CA VAL A 47 13.53 35.89 5.21
C VAL A 47 13.14 34.80 4.21
N GLN A 48 13.84 34.71 3.08
CA GLN A 48 13.64 33.65 2.10
C GLN A 48 13.92 32.27 2.71
N LYS A 49 15.00 32.15 3.47
CA LYS A 49 15.38 30.92 4.18
C LYS A 49 14.29 30.48 5.15
N ALA A 50 13.79 31.39 5.99
CA ALA A 50 12.72 31.09 6.93
C ALA A 50 11.44 30.64 6.23
N PHE A 51 11.06 31.33 5.13
CA PHE A 51 9.90 30.95 4.33
C PHE A 51 10.06 29.55 3.71
N TYR A 52 11.20 29.25 3.07
CA TYR A 52 11.45 27.93 2.49
C TYR A 52 11.43 26.83 3.56
N LEU A 53 12.12 27.03 4.68
CA LEU A 53 12.15 26.05 5.76
C LEU A 53 10.77 25.80 6.34
N PHE A 54 9.95 26.83 6.58
CA PHE A 54 8.60 26.65 7.13
C PHE A 54 7.72 25.77 6.24
N PHE A 55 7.57 26.13 4.96
CA PHE A 55 6.72 25.39 4.03
C PHE A 55 7.29 24.00 3.71
N TYR A 56 8.62 23.89 3.60
CA TYR A 56 9.29 22.61 3.43
C TYR A 56 8.96 21.64 4.57
N HIS A 57 9.12 22.06 5.83
CA HIS A 57 8.86 21.19 6.97
C HIS A 57 7.38 20.83 7.09
N ALA A 58 6.47 21.77 6.82
CA ALA A 58 5.04 21.47 6.81
C ALA A 58 4.69 20.38 5.77
N LEU A 59 5.18 20.52 4.53
CA LEU A 59 4.95 19.51 3.49
C LEU A 59 5.66 18.19 3.80
N PHE A 60 6.89 18.24 4.31
CA PHE A 60 7.67 17.07 4.69
C PHE A 60 6.99 16.25 5.79
N LEU A 61 6.45 16.90 6.82
CA LEU A 61 5.71 16.23 7.89
C LEU A 61 4.43 15.58 7.37
N MET A 62 3.66 16.26 6.51
CA MET A 62 2.44 15.69 5.92
C MET A 62 2.75 14.50 5.00
N PHE A 63 3.83 14.60 4.21
CA PHE A 63 4.33 13.52 3.38
C PHE A 63 4.78 12.32 4.21
N LEU A 64 5.60 12.53 5.25
CA LEU A 64 6.05 11.45 6.14
C LEU A 64 4.90 10.80 6.90
N TRP A 65 3.97 11.60 7.42
CA TRP A 65 2.80 11.08 8.11
C TRP A 65 1.99 10.18 7.18
N SER A 66 1.61 10.69 6.00
CA SER A 66 0.80 9.92 5.05
C SER A 66 1.51 8.67 4.55
N TYR A 67 2.83 8.72 4.32
CA TYR A 67 3.63 7.54 4.00
C TYR A 67 3.61 6.52 5.15
N TRP A 68 3.86 6.96 6.39
CA TRP A 68 3.81 6.11 7.59
C TRP A 68 2.46 5.40 7.73
N GLN A 69 1.36 6.15 7.64
CA GLN A 69 0.01 5.56 7.72
C GLN A 69 -0.23 4.55 6.60
N THR A 70 0.27 4.81 5.39
CA THR A 70 0.12 3.86 4.28
C THR A 70 0.88 2.56 4.50
N VAL A 71 2.10 2.64 5.04
CA VAL A 71 2.96 1.48 5.34
C VAL A 71 2.40 0.66 6.49
N PHE A 72 2.08 1.31 7.60
CA PHE A 72 1.81 0.65 8.89
C PHE A 72 0.32 0.48 9.23
N THR A 73 -0.61 0.93 8.39
CA THR A 73 -2.03 0.60 8.59
C THR A 73 -2.27 -0.86 8.20
N ASP A 74 -2.67 -1.66 9.19
CA ASP A 74 -2.98 -3.06 8.98
C ASP A 74 -4.23 -3.26 8.11
N LEU A 75 -4.20 -4.36 7.36
CA LEU A 75 -5.34 -4.80 6.56
C LEU A 75 -6.45 -5.28 7.50
N ILE A 76 -7.68 -4.80 7.27
CA ILE A 76 -8.85 -5.32 7.98
C ILE A 76 -9.13 -6.72 7.48
N ALA A 77 -9.23 -7.67 8.41
CA ALA A 77 -9.64 -9.03 8.11
C ALA A 77 -11.06 -9.05 7.53
N VAL A 78 -11.31 -9.98 6.60
CA VAL A 78 -12.68 -10.22 6.14
C VAL A 78 -13.54 -10.67 7.32
N PRO A 79 -14.75 -10.11 7.53
CA PRO A 79 -15.60 -10.51 8.65
C PRO A 79 -15.93 -12.01 8.62
N ASP A 80 -15.98 -12.64 9.80
CA ASP A 80 -16.13 -14.10 9.92
C ASP A 80 -17.39 -14.67 9.29
N LYS A 81 -18.46 -13.87 9.14
CA LYS A 81 -19.68 -14.30 8.43
C LYS A 81 -19.43 -14.73 6.98
N PHE A 82 -18.38 -14.23 6.34
CA PHE A 82 -18.01 -14.64 4.98
C PHE A 82 -17.17 -15.93 4.95
N ARG A 83 -16.64 -16.36 6.10
CA ARG A 83 -15.84 -17.56 6.22
C ARG A 83 -16.75 -18.77 6.26
N ILE A 84 -16.45 -19.76 5.43
CA ILE A 84 -17.24 -20.98 5.35
C ILE A 84 -16.84 -21.88 6.53
N PRO A 85 -17.80 -22.38 7.34
CA PRO A 85 -17.52 -23.30 8.43
C PRO A 85 -16.80 -24.58 7.94
N ASP A 86 -15.94 -25.15 8.78
CA ASP A 86 -15.11 -26.30 8.40
C ASP A 86 -15.95 -27.50 7.93
N VAL A 87 -17.12 -27.74 8.54
CA VAL A 87 -18.04 -28.82 8.15
C VAL A 87 -18.57 -28.64 6.72
N GLU A 88 -18.91 -27.41 6.32
CA GLU A 88 -19.35 -27.11 4.94
C GLU A 88 -18.17 -27.17 3.96
N MET A 89 -16.96 -26.83 4.43
CA MET A 89 -15.74 -26.94 3.66
C MET A 89 -15.36 -28.41 3.39
N GLU A 90 -15.55 -29.31 4.36
CA GLU A 90 -15.38 -30.76 4.17
C GLU A 90 -16.33 -31.29 3.10
N LYS A 91 -17.62 -30.91 3.14
CA LYS A 91 -18.58 -31.25 2.08
C LYS A 91 -18.16 -30.71 0.72
N PHE A 92 -17.69 -29.46 0.67
CA PHE A 92 -17.18 -28.85 -0.56
C PHE A 92 -15.98 -29.61 -1.13
N GLN A 93 -15.07 -30.08 -0.27
CA GLN A 93 -13.90 -30.87 -0.67
C GLN A 93 -14.26 -32.28 -1.15
N GLN A 94 -15.25 -32.92 -0.51
CA GLN A 94 -15.75 -34.24 -0.88
C GLN A 94 -16.64 -34.23 -2.13
N ALA A 95 -17.17 -33.07 -2.53
CA ALA A 95 -18.01 -32.95 -3.71
C ALA A 95 -17.24 -33.37 -4.98
N GLU A 96 -17.77 -34.39 -5.66
CA GLU A 96 -17.19 -34.97 -6.89
C GLU A 96 -17.41 -34.08 -8.13
N THR A 97 -18.53 -33.37 -8.16
CA THR A 97 -18.92 -32.54 -9.32
C THR A 97 -18.80 -31.04 -9.02
N GLU A 98 -18.46 -30.27 -10.06
CA GLU A 98 -18.44 -28.80 -9.99
C GLU A 98 -19.82 -28.19 -9.71
N GLU A 99 -20.90 -28.87 -10.10
CA GLU A 99 -22.27 -28.42 -9.85
C GLU A 99 -22.61 -28.49 -8.36
N THR A 100 -22.27 -29.61 -7.70
CA THR A 100 -22.45 -29.76 -6.25
C THR A 100 -21.63 -28.71 -5.48
N ARG A 101 -20.39 -28.44 -5.91
CA ARG A 101 -19.56 -27.38 -5.32
C ARG A 101 -20.22 -26.00 -5.41
N ARG A 102 -20.80 -25.67 -6.57
CA ARG A 102 -21.52 -24.40 -6.78
C ARG A 102 -22.74 -24.29 -5.88
N GLN A 103 -23.57 -25.33 -5.81
CA GLN A 103 -24.77 -25.33 -4.97
C GLN A 103 -24.45 -25.07 -3.49
N ILE A 104 -23.35 -25.63 -2.97
CA ILE A 104 -22.89 -25.37 -1.60
C ILE A 104 -22.54 -23.89 -1.42
N LEU A 105 -21.76 -23.31 -2.35
CA LEU A 105 -21.37 -21.90 -2.30
C LEU A 105 -22.58 -20.97 -2.44
N ASP A 106 -23.51 -21.27 -3.35
CA ASP A 106 -24.70 -20.47 -3.61
C ASP A 106 -25.63 -20.47 -2.39
N ARG A 107 -25.81 -21.63 -1.74
CA ARG A 107 -26.59 -21.74 -0.50
C ARG A 107 -26.00 -20.86 0.61
N PHE A 108 -24.69 -20.90 0.81
CA PHE A 108 -24.03 -20.07 1.83
C PHE A 108 -24.06 -18.57 1.46
N ALA A 109 -24.02 -18.24 0.17
CA ALA A 109 -24.07 -16.86 -0.30
C ALA A 109 -25.42 -16.17 -0.11
N GLN A 110 -26.53 -16.92 -0.03
CA GLN A 110 -27.88 -16.35 0.12
C GLN A 110 -28.02 -15.47 1.38
N ASP A 111 -27.29 -15.78 2.44
CA ASP A 111 -27.31 -15.04 3.70
C ASP A 111 -26.31 -13.86 3.73
N LEU A 112 -25.60 -13.60 2.63
CA LEU A 112 -24.53 -12.60 2.55
C LEU A 112 -24.91 -11.44 1.62
N PRO A 113 -24.44 -10.20 1.94
CA PRO A 113 -24.61 -9.05 1.07
C PRO A 113 -23.59 -9.09 -0.07
N VAL A 114 -23.72 -10.06 -0.98
CA VAL A 114 -22.86 -10.22 -2.16
C VAL A 114 -23.68 -10.08 -3.43
N THR A 115 -23.29 -9.16 -4.30
CA THR A 115 -23.98 -8.94 -5.58
C THR A 115 -23.08 -9.22 -6.79
N ASN A 116 -21.76 -9.32 -6.61
CA ASN A 116 -20.85 -9.55 -7.73
C ASN A 116 -20.49 -11.03 -7.89
N PHE A 117 -20.67 -11.51 -9.12
CA PHE A 117 -20.32 -12.85 -9.54
C PHE A 117 -19.08 -12.85 -10.45
N THR A 118 -18.55 -14.02 -10.72
CA THR A 118 -17.57 -14.21 -11.81
C THR A 118 -18.24 -13.99 -13.18
N ILE A 119 -17.45 -13.90 -14.25
CA ILE A 119 -17.95 -13.80 -15.62
C ILE A 119 -18.89 -14.97 -15.98
N LYS A 120 -18.70 -16.13 -15.35
CA LYS A 120 -19.55 -17.33 -15.53
C LYS A 120 -20.82 -17.32 -14.66
N GLY A 121 -21.12 -16.23 -13.96
CA GLY A 121 -22.26 -16.13 -13.05
C GLY A 121 -22.09 -16.89 -11.73
N VAL A 122 -20.89 -17.38 -11.40
CA VAL A 122 -20.62 -18.16 -10.18
C VAL A 122 -20.16 -17.27 -9.03
N ILE A 123 -20.56 -17.61 -7.80
CA ILE A 123 -20.09 -16.97 -6.56
C ILE A 123 -18.56 -16.91 -6.50
N ARG A 124 -18.05 -15.76 -6.06
CA ARG A 124 -16.61 -15.52 -5.94
C ARG A 124 -16.07 -16.15 -4.65
N PHE A 125 -15.45 -17.32 -4.76
CA PHE A 125 -14.86 -18.02 -3.62
C PHE A 125 -13.33 -17.85 -3.56
N CYS A 126 -12.76 -17.92 -2.34
CA CYS A 126 -11.32 -18.03 -2.10
C CYS A 126 -10.98 -19.35 -1.41
N GLU A 127 -10.40 -20.30 -2.14
CA GLU A 127 -9.96 -21.58 -1.59
C GLU A 127 -8.89 -21.42 -0.49
N LYS A 128 -7.93 -20.53 -0.69
CA LYS A 128 -6.80 -20.32 0.26
C LYS A 128 -7.25 -19.79 1.61
N CYS A 129 -8.28 -18.95 1.63
CA CYS A 129 -8.82 -18.33 2.84
C CYS A 129 -10.13 -18.99 3.30
N GLN A 130 -10.66 -19.95 2.53
CA GLN A 130 -11.89 -20.67 2.80
C GLN A 130 -13.08 -19.75 3.09
N LEU A 131 -13.26 -18.73 2.25
CA LEU A 131 -14.31 -17.72 2.41
C LEU A 131 -14.96 -17.32 1.07
N ILE A 132 -16.23 -16.92 1.13
CA ILE A 132 -16.87 -16.19 0.03
C ILE A 132 -16.30 -14.78 0.02
N LYS A 133 -15.75 -14.35 -1.11
CA LYS A 133 -15.13 -13.03 -1.25
C LYS A 133 -16.23 -11.97 -1.14
N PRO A 134 -16.16 -11.05 -0.16
CA PRO A 134 -17.01 -9.87 -0.18
C PRO A 134 -16.86 -9.10 -1.50
N ASP A 135 -17.85 -8.28 -1.80
CA ASP A 135 -17.79 -7.44 -2.98
C ASP A 135 -16.53 -6.57 -2.98
N ARG A 136 -15.87 -6.52 -4.15
CA ARG A 136 -14.58 -5.84 -4.37
C ARG A 136 -13.39 -6.40 -3.56
N ALA A 137 -13.53 -7.51 -2.84
CA ALA A 137 -12.41 -8.14 -2.15
C ALA A 137 -11.64 -9.09 -3.08
N HIS A 138 -10.31 -9.09 -2.96
CA HIS A 138 -9.42 -9.96 -3.74
C HIS A 138 -8.36 -10.59 -2.84
N HIS A 139 -7.91 -11.81 -3.20
CA HIS A 139 -6.83 -12.47 -2.47
C HIS A 139 -5.49 -11.93 -2.94
N CYS A 140 -4.69 -11.39 -2.03
CA CYS A 140 -3.31 -11.01 -2.33
C CYS A 140 -2.38 -12.16 -1.96
N ASN A 141 -1.67 -12.71 -2.95
CA ASN A 141 -0.72 -13.81 -2.72
C ASN A 141 0.49 -13.39 -1.85
N VAL A 142 0.87 -12.11 -1.88
CA VAL A 142 1.98 -11.58 -1.08
C VAL A 142 1.57 -11.44 0.38
N CYS A 143 0.43 -10.78 0.64
CA CYS A 143 -0.12 -10.64 2.00
C CYS A 143 -0.76 -11.93 2.53
N ARG A 144 -1.01 -12.93 1.66
CA ARG A 144 -1.63 -14.23 1.96
C ARG A 144 -2.99 -14.14 2.63
N THR A 145 -3.75 -13.10 2.30
CA THR A 145 -5.09 -12.86 2.84
C THR A 145 -5.99 -12.22 1.79
N CYS A 146 -7.30 -12.35 1.99
CA CYS A 146 -8.28 -11.57 1.23
C CYS A 146 -8.32 -10.14 1.76
N VAL A 147 -8.12 -9.19 0.86
CA VAL A 147 -8.09 -7.76 1.17
C VAL A 147 -9.41 -7.13 0.71
N LEU A 148 -10.10 -6.47 1.64
CA LEU A 148 -11.34 -5.73 1.35
C LEU A 148 -11.04 -4.55 0.42
N LYS A 149 -11.88 -4.37 -0.61
CA LYS A 149 -11.70 -3.31 -1.63
C LYS A 149 -10.25 -3.22 -2.11
N MET A 150 -9.64 -4.37 -2.40
CA MET A 150 -8.25 -4.44 -2.82
C MET A 150 -8.05 -3.62 -4.09
N ASP A 151 -7.09 -2.71 -4.06
CA ASP A 151 -6.63 -1.98 -5.23
C ASP A 151 -5.42 -2.71 -5.82
N HIS A 152 -4.30 -2.74 -5.10
CA HIS A 152 -3.11 -3.48 -5.49
C HIS A 152 -2.21 -3.82 -4.28
N HIS A 153 -1.20 -4.66 -4.50
CA HIS A 153 -0.08 -4.79 -3.57
C HIS A 153 1.03 -3.84 -4.00
N CYS A 154 1.49 -2.97 -3.10
CA CYS A 154 2.47 -1.95 -3.44
C CYS A 154 3.81 -2.24 -2.72
N PRO A 155 4.86 -2.63 -3.47
CA PRO A 155 6.17 -2.91 -2.89
C PRO A 155 6.79 -1.70 -2.17
N TRP A 156 6.53 -0.48 -2.66
CA TRP A 156 7.07 0.78 -2.13
C TRP A 156 6.59 1.13 -0.72
N VAL A 157 5.50 0.51 -0.28
CA VAL A 157 4.96 0.63 1.08
C VAL A 157 4.95 -0.70 1.82
N ASN A 158 5.49 -1.76 1.19
CA ASN A 158 5.47 -3.14 1.68
C ASN A 158 4.11 -3.59 2.25
N ASN A 159 3.03 -3.15 1.61
CA ASN A 159 1.67 -3.38 2.10
C ASN A 159 0.68 -3.42 0.93
N CYS A 160 -0.48 -4.03 1.15
CA CYS A 160 -1.59 -3.93 0.23
C CYS A 160 -2.30 -2.59 0.40
N VAL A 161 -2.61 -1.95 -0.73
CA VAL A 161 -3.53 -0.81 -0.77
C VAL A 161 -4.95 -1.37 -0.93
N GLY A 162 -5.78 -1.14 0.06
CA GLY A 162 -7.16 -1.64 0.12
C GLY A 162 -8.05 -0.71 0.93
N PHE A 163 -9.20 -1.20 1.36
CA PHE A 163 -10.23 -0.40 2.02
C PHE A 163 -9.70 0.52 3.14
N HIS A 164 -8.85 -0.01 4.03
CA HIS A 164 -8.44 0.69 5.24
C HIS A 164 -7.43 1.82 4.98
N ASN A 165 -6.48 1.61 4.07
CA ASN A 165 -5.38 2.53 3.84
C ASN A 165 -5.48 3.29 2.50
N TYR A 166 -6.52 3.07 1.70
CA TYR A 166 -6.70 3.74 0.41
C TYR A 166 -6.61 5.26 0.52
N LYS A 167 -7.27 5.86 1.53
CA LYS A 167 -7.21 7.30 1.78
C LYS A 167 -5.78 7.77 2.07
N PHE A 168 -5.05 7.03 2.91
CA PHE A 168 -3.66 7.35 3.24
C PHE A 168 -2.75 7.26 2.01
N PHE A 169 -2.95 6.24 1.17
CA PHE A 169 -2.22 6.08 -0.08
C PHE A 169 -2.43 7.28 -1.02
N ILE A 170 -3.68 7.74 -1.20
CA ILE A 170 -3.97 8.92 -2.03
C ILE A 170 -3.35 10.20 -1.45
N LEU A 171 -3.43 10.40 -0.12
CA LEU A 171 -2.78 11.53 0.54
C LEU A 171 -1.26 11.48 0.39
N PHE A 172 -0.66 10.29 0.51
CA PHE A 172 0.76 10.07 0.29
C PHE A 172 1.18 10.50 -1.13
N LEU A 173 0.45 10.09 -2.17
CA LEU A 173 0.73 10.51 -3.55
C LEU A 173 0.60 12.03 -3.73
N ALA A 174 -0.44 12.63 -3.15
CA ALA A 174 -0.68 14.06 -3.25
C ALA A 174 0.44 14.88 -2.56
N TYR A 175 0.79 14.52 -1.32
CA TYR A 175 1.86 15.21 -0.60
C TYR A 175 3.24 14.94 -1.18
N ALA A 176 3.50 13.75 -1.75
CA ALA A 176 4.72 13.47 -2.49
C ALA A 176 4.86 14.40 -3.71
N LEU A 177 3.79 14.58 -4.49
CA LEU A 177 3.77 15.48 -5.64
C LEU A 177 4.00 16.94 -5.21
N LEU A 178 3.28 17.42 -4.20
CA LEU A 178 3.43 18.77 -3.69
C LEU A 178 4.84 19.04 -3.14
N TYR A 179 5.42 18.07 -2.44
CA TYR A 179 6.79 18.11 -1.95
C TYR A 179 7.81 18.22 -3.10
N CYS A 180 7.67 17.39 -4.13
CA CYS A 180 8.52 17.45 -5.32
C CYS A 180 8.38 18.77 -6.09
N ILE A 181 7.15 19.28 -6.27
CA ILE A 181 6.91 20.58 -6.92
C ILE A 181 7.57 21.69 -6.13
N PHE A 182 7.41 21.70 -4.80
CA PHE A 182 8.00 22.72 -3.94
C PHE A 182 9.53 22.72 -4.01
N ILE A 183 10.16 21.56 -3.90
CA ILE A 183 11.63 21.43 -4.04
C ILE A 183 12.07 21.91 -5.41
N THR A 184 11.41 21.46 -6.48
CA THR A 184 11.78 21.80 -7.86
C THR A 184 11.68 23.31 -8.08
N ALA A 185 10.55 23.93 -7.72
CA ALA A 185 10.32 25.36 -7.91
C ALA A 185 11.35 26.22 -7.15
N THR A 186 11.65 25.86 -5.90
CA THR A 186 12.57 26.64 -5.05
C THR A 186 14.05 26.42 -5.38
N SER A 187 14.41 25.23 -5.87
CA SER A 187 15.78 24.90 -6.29
C SER A 187 16.09 25.33 -7.73
N LEU A 188 15.09 25.51 -8.61
CA LEU A 188 15.27 25.78 -10.04
C LEU A 188 16.23 26.95 -10.32
N GLN A 189 16.05 28.09 -9.64
CA GLN A 189 16.93 29.24 -9.83
C GLN A 189 18.38 28.96 -9.43
N HIS A 190 18.58 28.17 -8.38
CA HIS A 190 19.91 27.79 -7.88
C HIS A 190 20.56 26.77 -8.81
N PHE A 191 19.77 25.83 -9.34
CA PHE A 191 20.20 24.88 -10.34
C PHE A 191 20.67 25.59 -11.62
N ILE A 192 19.88 26.54 -12.15
CA ILE A 192 20.28 27.34 -13.32
C ILE A 192 21.58 28.10 -13.06
N ARG A 193 21.72 28.74 -11.88
CA ARG A 193 22.95 29.46 -11.51
C ARG A 193 24.18 28.55 -11.44
N PHE A 194 24.04 27.35 -10.87
CA PHE A 194 25.12 26.37 -10.77
C PHE A 194 25.73 26.04 -12.15
N TRP A 195 24.87 25.81 -13.15
CA TRP A 195 25.31 25.50 -14.52
C TRP A 195 25.76 26.72 -15.32
N ARG A 196 25.25 27.92 -15.03
CA ARG A 196 25.69 29.15 -15.72
C ARG A 196 27.05 29.66 -15.28
N VAL A 197 27.46 29.41 -14.04
CA VAL A 197 28.79 29.81 -13.52
C VAL A 197 29.87 28.80 -13.93
N SER A 198 29.48 27.64 -14.47
CA SER A 198 30.38 26.58 -14.94
C SER A 198 30.68 26.66 -16.45
N LEU A 199 30.25 27.73 -17.12
CA LEU A 199 30.55 28.11 -18.51
C LEU A 199 31.24 29.48 -18.49
#